data_AF-A0A1G2TXM9-F1
#
_entry.id   AF-A0A1G2TXM9-F1
#
_cell.length_a   1.000
_cell.length_b   1.000
_cell.length_c   1.000
_cell.angle_alpha   90.00
_cell.angle_beta   90.00
_cell.angle_gamma   90.00
#
_symmetry.space_group_name_H-M   'P 1'
#
loop_
_entity.id
_entity.type
_entity.pdbx_description
1 polymer ?
#
loop_
_entity_poly.entity_id
_entity_poly.type
_entity_poly.pdbx_seq_one_letter_code
_entity_poly.pdbx_strand_id
1 'polypeptide(L)'
;MNKIKPKKELGEKLTELLTSMEDHTHLALIQSFDSTYQLLAKEFCSQMIREYGCQTSLEKSLVEVIANSYIRTIETSKRLNNCLNANRYIDDASTRYLAMLSKQIDRSNRQFLSGIIALKQLMSPAVEVNVKTKNAFIAQNQQINSDYKPKPTKNENNESK
;
A
#
# COMPACT_ATOMS: atom_id res chain seq x y z
N MET A 1 -1.66 42.57 -32.81
CA MET A 1 -2.85 42.04 -32.09
C MET A 1 -2.40 40.94 -31.14
N ASN A 2 -2.42 41.20 -29.83
CA ASN A 2 -1.76 40.38 -28.79
C ASN A 2 -2.75 39.98 -27.68
N LYS A 3 -3.90 39.38 -28.05
CA LYS A 3 -5.03 39.11 -27.13
C LYS A 3 -5.02 37.72 -26.45
N ILE A 4 -3.98 36.90 -26.64
CA ILE A 4 -3.94 35.51 -26.13
C ILE A 4 -3.33 35.40 -24.71
N LYS A 5 -2.59 36.41 -24.24
CA LYS A 5 -1.85 36.38 -22.97
C LYS A 5 -2.71 36.19 -21.69
N PRO A 6 -3.87 36.83 -21.49
CA PRO A 6 -4.54 36.80 -20.18
C PRO A 6 -5.17 35.44 -19.85
N LYS A 7 -5.62 34.67 -20.85
CA LYS A 7 -6.19 33.33 -20.61
C LYS A 7 -5.12 32.30 -20.22
N LYS A 8 -3.92 32.43 -20.77
CA LYS A 8 -2.81 31.51 -20.48
C LYS A 8 -2.29 31.70 -19.06
N GLU A 9 -2.08 32.97 -18.68
CA GLU A 9 -1.61 33.32 -17.32
C GLU A 9 -2.63 32.93 -16.23
N LEU A 10 -3.94 33.04 -16.52
CA LEU A 10 -4.99 32.58 -15.62
C LEU A 10 -4.97 31.05 -15.45
N GLY A 11 -4.76 30.30 -16.54
CA GLY A 11 -4.68 28.84 -16.49
C GLY A 11 -3.48 28.33 -15.71
N GLU A 12 -2.33 29.00 -15.83
CA GLU A 12 -1.11 28.69 -15.07
C GLU A 12 -1.32 28.92 -13.57
N LYS A 13 -1.86 30.08 -13.17
CA LYS A 13 -2.19 30.39 -11.76
C LYS A 13 -3.23 29.43 -11.17
N LEU A 14 -4.23 29.03 -11.97
CA LEU A 14 -5.24 28.08 -11.54
C LEU A 14 -4.64 26.69 -11.31
N THR A 15 -3.71 26.26 -12.17
CA THR A 15 -3.01 24.99 -12.00
C THR A 15 -2.12 25.00 -10.76
N GLU A 16 -1.39 26.09 -10.52
CA GLU A 16 -0.56 26.26 -9.33
C GLU A 16 -1.39 26.17 -8.05
N LEU A 17 -2.54 26.86 -8.00
CA LEU A 17 -3.46 26.82 -6.86
C LEU A 17 -4.08 25.42 -6.66
N LEU A 18 -4.48 24.75 -7.74
CA LEU A 18 -5.02 23.39 -7.62
C LEU A 18 -3.96 22.39 -7.15
N THR A 19 -2.69 22.60 -7.54
CA THR A 19 -1.56 21.77 -7.12
C THR A 19 -1.20 22.02 -5.65
N SER A 20 -1.33 23.26 -5.16
CA SER A 20 -1.10 23.55 -3.73
C SER A 20 -2.19 22.95 -2.83
N MET A 21 -3.36 22.66 -3.39
CA MET A 21 -4.48 21.98 -2.72
C MET A 21 -4.57 20.49 -3.09
N GLU A 22 -3.45 19.84 -3.41
CA GLU A 22 -3.41 18.46 -3.91
C GLU A 22 -4.17 17.48 -3.01
N ASP A 23 -4.08 17.67 -1.68
CA ASP A 23 -4.75 16.82 -0.70
C ASP A 23 -6.29 16.85 -0.79
N HIS A 24 -6.87 17.79 -1.55
CA HIS A 24 -8.30 17.85 -1.85
C HIS A 24 -8.61 17.65 -3.34
N THR A 25 -7.71 18.05 -4.23
CA THR A 25 -7.96 18.05 -5.68
C THR A 25 -7.54 16.75 -6.36
N HIS A 26 -6.54 16.06 -5.81
CA HIS A 26 -5.86 14.90 -6.40
C HIS A 26 -5.37 15.18 -7.83
N LEU A 27 -4.98 16.42 -8.12
CA LEU A 27 -4.66 16.86 -9.48
C LEU A 27 -3.43 16.13 -10.03
N ALA A 28 -2.36 16.02 -9.25
CA ALA A 28 -1.14 15.31 -9.64
C ALA A 28 -1.39 13.81 -9.85
N LEU A 29 -2.23 13.19 -9.00
CA LEU A 29 -2.66 11.80 -9.21
C LEU A 29 -3.37 11.65 -10.55
N ILE A 30 -4.36 12.50 -10.83
CA ILE A 30 -5.17 12.43 -12.05
C ILE A 30 -4.31 12.68 -13.29
N GLN A 31 -3.41 13.67 -13.26
CA GLN A 31 -2.51 13.99 -14.36
C GLN A 31 -1.50 12.87 -14.68
N SER A 32 -1.29 11.93 -13.75
CA SER A 32 -0.39 10.79 -13.96
C SER A 32 -0.96 9.71 -14.89
N PHE A 33 -2.23 9.82 -15.30
CA PHE A 33 -2.94 8.82 -16.08
C PHE A 33 -3.55 9.38 -17.37
N ASP A 34 -3.73 8.48 -18.34
CA ASP A 34 -4.56 8.73 -19.52
C ASP A 34 -5.98 9.14 -19.11
N SER A 35 -6.61 10.01 -19.90
CA SER A 35 -7.93 10.62 -19.63
C SER A 35 -9.03 9.60 -19.28
N THR A 36 -8.93 8.38 -19.80
CA THR A 36 -9.86 7.28 -19.50
C THR A 36 -9.85 6.86 -18.04
N TYR A 37 -8.70 6.94 -17.37
CA TYR A 37 -8.52 6.49 -15.98
C TYR A 37 -8.56 7.62 -14.97
N GLN A 38 -8.52 8.87 -15.41
CA GLN A 38 -8.53 10.06 -14.57
C GLN A 38 -9.71 10.09 -13.59
N LEU A 39 -10.93 9.87 -14.10
CA LEU A 39 -12.12 9.84 -13.27
C LEU A 39 -12.12 8.66 -12.30
N LEU A 40 -11.65 7.49 -12.77
CA LEU A 40 -11.55 6.30 -11.92
C LEU A 40 -10.55 6.51 -10.77
N ALA A 41 -9.38 7.08 -11.06
CA ALA A 41 -8.36 7.39 -10.05
C ALA A 41 -8.92 8.33 -8.98
N LYS A 42 -9.61 9.40 -9.40
CA LYS A 42 -10.23 10.38 -8.50
C LYS A 42 -11.31 9.77 -7.63
N GLU A 43 -12.21 9.01 -8.23
CA GLU A 43 -13.34 8.42 -7.50
C GLU A 43 -12.86 7.35 -6.54
N PHE A 44 -11.93 6.48 -6.96
CA PHE A 44 -11.35 5.47 -6.10
C PHE A 44 -10.62 6.08 -4.90
N CYS A 45 -9.81 7.13 -5.11
CA CYS A 45 -9.15 7.87 -4.03
C CYS A 45 -10.18 8.47 -3.05
N SER A 46 -11.19 9.18 -3.60
CA SER A 46 -12.27 9.80 -2.81
C SER A 46 -13.08 8.78 -1.99
N GLN A 47 -13.33 7.59 -2.55
CA GLN A 47 -14.03 6.52 -1.85
C GLN A 47 -13.19 5.98 -0.69
N MET A 48 -11.91 5.70 -0.93
CA MET A 48 -11.00 5.21 0.10
C MET A 48 -10.80 6.22 1.25
N ILE A 49 -10.62 7.50 0.93
CA ILE A 49 -10.53 8.57 1.95
C ILE A 49 -11.79 8.59 2.82
N ARG A 50 -12.98 8.44 2.22
CA ARG A 50 -14.25 8.38 2.95
C ARG A 50 -14.41 7.10 3.78
N GLU A 51 -14.07 5.95 3.21
CA GLU A 51 -14.20 4.63 3.86
C GLU A 51 -13.31 4.52 5.09
N TYR A 52 -12.06 4.96 4.99
CA TYR A 52 -11.09 4.93 6.08
C TYR A 52 -11.12 6.20 6.94
N GLY A 53 -11.97 7.19 6.62
CA GLY A 53 -12.10 8.42 7.40
C GLY A 53 -10.82 9.26 7.46
N CYS A 54 -10.00 9.24 6.41
CA CYS A 54 -8.69 9.91 6.38
C CYS A 54 -8.81 11.42 6.57
N GLN A 55 -8.17 11.96 7.61
CA GLN A 55 -8.17 13.38 7.96
C GLN A 55 -6.83 14.04 7.63
N THR A 56 -5.73 13.35 7.88
CA THR A 56 -4.40 13.95 7.76
C THR A 56 -3.91 13.93 6.31
N SER A 57 -3.08 14.91 5.93
CA SER A 57 -2.47 14.93 4.59
C SER A 57 -1.65 13.67 4.32
N LEU A 58 -0.99 13.11 5.34
CA LEU A 58 -0.23 11.86 5.22
C LEU A 58 -1.12 10.67 4.85
N GLU A 59 -2.27 10.52 5.51
CA GLU A 59 -3.26 9.48 5.20
C GLU A 59 -3.77 9.62 3.76
N LYS A 60 -4.15 10.85 3.37
CA LYS A 60 -4.65 11.14 2.03
C LYS A 60 -3.60 10.85 0.96
N SER A 61 -2.35 11.25 1.17
CA SER A 61 -1.24 10.93 0.26
C SER A 61 -0.97 9.42 0.18
N LEU A 62 -1.10 8.68 1.28
CA LEU A 62 -0.99 7.22 1.25
C LEU A 62 -2.11 6.59 0.40
N VAL A 63 -3.34 7.10 0.52
CA VAL A 63 -4.46 6.67 -0.33
C VAL A 63 -4.19 6.97 -1.81
N GLU A 64 -3.60 8.12 -2.15
CA GLU A 64 -3.22 8.42 -3.54
C GLU A 64 -2.18 7.43 -4.07
N VAL A 65 -1.21 7.01 -3.26
CA VAL A 65 -0.22 5.99 -3.64
C VAL A 65 -0.90 4.63 -3.88
N ILE A 66 -1.88 4.26 -3.05
CA ILE A 66 -2.68 3.05 -3.22
C ILE A 66 -3.49 3.12 -4.52
N ALA A 67 -4.21 4.23 -4.73
CA ALA A 67 -4.97 4.49 -5.94
C ALA A 67 -4.07 4.41 -7.18
N ASN A 68 -2.91 5.06 -7.15
CA ASN A 68 -1.95 5.03 -8.25
C ASN A 68 -1.54 3.60 -8.60
N SER A 69 -1.20 2.81 -7.59
CA SER A 69 -0.80 1.41 -7.75
C SER A 69 -1.92 0.55 -8.35
N TYR A 70 -3.17 0.73 -7.89
CA TYR A 70 -4.34 0.03 -8.42
C TYR A 70 -4.61 0.35 -9.89
N ILE A 71 -4.64 1.62 -10.25
CA ILE A 71 -4.90 2.06 -11.62
C ILE A 71 -3.79 1.58 -12.55
N ARG A 72 -2.52 1.65 -12.12
CA ARG A 72 -1.38 1.10 -12.88
C ARG A 72 -1.53 -0.39 -13.15
N THR A 73 -2.01 -1.18 -12.19
CA THR A 73 -2.30 -2.60 -12.42
C THR A 73 -3.31 -2.77 -13.56
N ILE A 74 -4.43 -2.05 -13.52
CA ILE A 74 -5.49 -2.16 -14.54
C ILE A 74 -4.99 -1.72 -15.91
N GLU A 75 -4.33 -0.56 -15.98
CA GLU A 75 -3.82 0.00 -17.22
C GLU A 75 -2.76 -0.93 -17.85
N THR A 76 -1.81 -1.42 -17.04
CA THR A 76 -0.76 -2.33 -17.51
C THR A 76 -1.36 -3.67 -17.96
N SER A 77 -2.37 -4.17 -17.25
CA SER A 77 -3.11 -5.39 -17.65
C SER A 77 -3.83 -5.20 -18.97
N LYS A 78 -4.47 -4.04 -19.20
CA LYS A 78 -5.08 -3.70 -20.49
C LYS A 78 -4.04 -3.67 -21.61
N ARG A 79 -2.88 -3.05 -21.36
CA ARG A 79 -1.76 -3.01 -22.34
C ARG A 79 -1.27 -4.42 -22.66
N LEU A 80 -1.11 -5.28 -21.65
CA LEU A 80 -0.72 -6.67 -21.84
C LEU A 80 -1.74 -7.44 -22.68
N ASN A 81 -3.03 -7.33 -22.34
CA ASN A 81 -4.11 -7.96 -23.10
C ASN A 81 -4.13 -7.47 -24.56
N ASN A 82 -3.93 -6.18 -24.80
CA ASN A 82 -3.87 -5.63 -26.15
C ASN A 82 -2.69 -6.19 -26.96
N CYS A 83 -1.53 -6.42 -26.33
CA CYS A 83 -0.40 -7.05 -26.99
C CYS A 83 -0.66 -8.52 -27.33
N LEU A 84 -1.32 -9.26 -26.43
CA LEU A 84 -1.65 -10.67 -26.64
C LEU A 84 -2.77 -10.89 -27.66
N ASN A 85 -3.76 -9.98 -27.69
CA ASN A 85 -4.88 -10.04 -28.63
C ASN A 85 -4.52 -9.56 -30.03
N ALA A 86 -3.41 -8.82 -30.16
CA ALA A 86 -2.94 -8.42 -31.46
C ALA A 86 -2.32 -9.65 -32.13
N ASN A 87 -2.97 -10.16 -33.16
CA ASN A 87 -2.55 -11.31 -33.97
C ASN A 87 -1.27 -10.98 -34.77
N ARG A 88 -0.18 -10.70 -34.05
CA ARG A 88 1.10 -10.22 -34.53
C ARG A 88 2.14 -11.31 -34.32
N TYR A 89 3.14 -11.32 -35.20
CA TYR A 89 4.31 -12.16 -35.00
C TYR A 89 5.03 -11.73 -33.70
N ILE A 90 5.31 -12.69 -32.83
CA ILE A 90 6.02 -12.45 -31.57
C ILE A 90 7.52 -12.50 -31.87
N ASP A 91 8.16 -11.33 -31.84
CA ASP A 91 9.61 -11.20 -31.90
C ASP A 91 10.23 -11.12 -30.49
N ASP A 92 11.56 -11.13 -30.42
CA ASP A 92 12.29 -11.06 -29.14
C ASP A 92 11.99 -9.75 -28.38
N ALA A 93 11.86 -8.63 -29.11
CA ALA A 93 11.50 -7.34 -28.52
C ALA A 93 10.11 -7.38 -27.88
N SER A 94 9.11 -7.97 -28.55
CA SER A 94 7.76 -8.18 -28.02
C SER A 94 7.79 -9.06 -26.79
N THR A 95 8.57 -10.15 -26.80
CA THR A 95 8.71 -11.05 -25.64
C THR A 95 9.27 -10.31 -24.43
N ARG A 96 10.33 -9.51 -24.61
CA ARG A 96 10.90 -8.67 -23.53
C ARG A 96 9.90 -7.64 -23.01
N TYR A 97 9.14 -7.01 -23.90
CA TYR A 97 8.12 -6.04 -23.51
C TYR A 97 6.98 -6.68 -22.71
N LEU A 98 6.48 -7.85 -23.14
CA LEU A 98 5.46 -8.62 -22.40
C LEU A 98 5.97 -9.03 -21.00
N ALA A 99 7.22 -9.46 -20.91
CA ALA A 99 7.86 -9.77 -19.63
C ALA A 99 7.96 -8.53 -18.73
N MET A 100 8.28 -7.36 -19.29
CA MET A 100 8.30 -6.09 -18.55
C MET A 100 6.91 -5.71 -18.03
N LEU A 101 5.86 -5.80 -18.87
CA LEU A 101 4.49 -5.53 -18.45
C LEU A 101 4.06 -6.46 -17.31
N SER A 102 4.38 -7.75 -17.41
CA SER A 102 4.08 -8.74 -16.36
C SER A 102 4.76 -8.38 -15.04
N LYS A 103 6.04 -7.99 -15.06
CA LYS A 103 6.76 -7.53 -13.87
C LYS A 103 6.16 -6.24 -13.29
N GLN A 104 5.71 -5.33 -14.15
CA GLN A 104 5.10 -4.07 -13.72
C GLN A 104 3.74 -4.30 -13.04
N ILE A 105 2.93 -5.23 -13.54
CA ILE A 105 1.69 -5.67 -12.89
C ILE A 105 1.99 -6.20 -11.50
N ASP A 106 2.96 -7.11 -11.38
CA ASP A 106 3.32 -7.73 -10.11
C ASP A 106 3.83 -6.70 -9.08
N ARG A 107 4.68 -5.76 -9.53
CA ARG A 107 5.16 -4.65 -8.70
C ARG A 107 4.02 -3.75 -8.23
N SER A 108 3.13 -3.36 -9.13
CA SER A 108 2.01 -2.46 -8.83
C SER A 108 1.03 -3.12 -7.85
N ASN A 109 0.76 -4.42 -8.01
CA ASN A 109 -0.04 -5.20 -7.07
C ASN A 109 0.58 -5.29 -5.67
N ARG A 110 1.89 -5.52 -5.58
CA ARG A 110 2.58 -5.54 -4.28
C ARG A 110 2.52 -4.16 -3.61
N GLN A 111 2.72 -3.08 -4.38
CA GLN A 111 2.61 -1.72 -3.85
C GLN A 111 1.19 -1.43 -3.34
N PHE A 112 0.17 -1.86 -4.09
CA PHE A 112 -1.23 -1.74 -3.68
C PHE A 112 -1.48 -2.48 -2.35
N LEU A 113 -1.12 -3.75 -2.26
CA LEU A 113 -1.33 -4.56 -1.05
C LEU A 113 -0.56 -4.01 0.16
N SER A 114 0.71 -3.65 -0.02
CA SER A 114 1.52 -3.04 1.04
C SER A 114 0.95 -1.71 1.50
N GLY A 115 0.45 -0.88 0.58
CA GLY A 115 -0.20 0.39 0.93
C GLY A 115 -1.49 0.19 1.73
N ILE A 116 -2.33 -0.78 1.37
CA ILE A 116 -3.54 -1.12 2.13
C ILE A 116 -3.19 -1.58 3.55
N ILE A 117 -2.16 -2.41 3.71
CA ILE A 117 -1.69 -2.86 5.03
C ILE A 117 -1.19 -1.66 5.85
N ALA A 118 -0.38 -0.80 5.25
CA ALA A 118 0.13 0.41 5.91
C ALA A 118 -1.00 1.35 6.34
N LEU A 119 -2.01 1.55 5.49
CA LEU A 119 -3.18 2.36 5.82
C LEU A 119 -3.93 1.76 7.01
N LYS A 120 -4.20 0.45 7.00
CA LYS A 120 -4.86 -0.24 8.12
C LYS A 120 -4.07 -0.12 9.42
N GLN A 121 -2.74 -0.21 9.36
CA GLN A 121 -1.89 -0.05 10.53
C GLN A 121 -1.93 1.39 11.07
N LEU A 122 -1.92 2.39 10.19
CA LEU A 122 -1.99 3.79 10.59
C LEU A 122 -3.36 4.15 11.19
N MET A 123 -4.43 3.54 10.67
CA MET A 123 -5.78 3.69 11.20
C MET A 123 -6.05 2.81 12.44
N SER A 124 -5.12 1.93 12.83
CA SER A 124 -5.29 1.09 14.02
C SER A 124 -5.11 1.93 15.28
N PRO A 125 -6.01 1.81 16.28
CA PRO A 125 -5.88 2.57 17.52
C PRO A 125 -4.57 2.22 18.22
N ALA A 126 -3.89 3.23 18.77
CA ALA A 126 -2.71 3.02 19.59
C ALA A 126 -3.09 2.17 20.81
N VAL A 127 -2.52 0.98 20.92
CA VAL A 127 -2.72 0.13 22.10
C VAL A 127 -1.93 0.74 23.24
N GLU A 128 -2.59 1.55 24.06
CA GLU A 128 -2.04 2.02 25.34
C GLU A 128 -1.98 0.83 26.31
N VAL A 129 -0.89 0.06 26.26
CA VAL A 129 -0.62 -0.96 27.26
C VAL A 129 -0.19 -0.27 28.55
N ASN A 130 -1.17 0.14 29.36
CA ASN A 130 -0.91 0.68 30.68
C ASN A 130 -0.55 -0.50 31.61
N VAL A 131 0.73 -0.87 31.64
CA VAL A 131 1.24 -1.93 32.53
C VAL A 131 1.10 -1.45 33.97
N LYS A 132 -0.01 -1.83 34.63
CA LYS A 132 -0.17 -1.62 36.06
C LYS A 132 0.84 -2.51 36.81
N THR A 133 1.98 -1.93 37.16
CA THR A 133 3.10 -2.55 37.89
C THR A 133 2.76 -3.11 39.27
N LYS A 134 1.53 -2.92 39.77
CA LYS A 134 1.10 -3.46 41.08
C LYS A 134 1.25 -4.98 41.20
N ASN A 135 1.14 -5.74 40.11
CA ASN A 135 1.34 -7.20 40.13
C ASN A 135 2.81 -7.62 39.95
N ALA A 136 3.69 -6.74 39.47
CA ALA A 136 5.11 -7.04 39.30
C ALA A 136 5.87 -7.10 40.64
N PHE A 137 5.44 -6.29 41.63
CA PHE A 137 5.96 -6.38 43.00
C PHE A 137 5.45 -7.61 43.76
N ILE A 138 4.29 -8.16 43.39
CA ILE A 138 3.79 -9.42 43.99
C ILE A 138 4.64 -10.60 43.50
N ALA A 139 5.10 -10.58 42.24
CA ALA A 139 6.01 -11.60 41.70
C ALA A 139 7.43 -11.54 42.29
N GLN A 140 7.92 -10.36 42.69
CA GLN A 140 9.22 -10.24 43.39
C GLN A 140 9.24 -10.94 44.76
N ASN A 141 8.09 -11.05 45.42
CA ASN A 141 7.95 -11.73 46.72
C ASN A 141 7.37 -13.15 46.62
N GLN A 142 7.10 -13.64 45.40
CA GLN A 142 6.79 -15.06 45.21
C GLN A 142 8.09 -15.84 45.14
N GLN A 143 8.44 -16.50 46.24
CA GLN A 143 9.41 -17.58 46.23
C GLN A 143 8.85 -18.69 45.34
N ILE A 144 9.47 -18.93 44.18
CA ILE A 144 9.16 -20.08 43.35
C ILE A 144 9.63 -21.33 44.12
N ASN A 145 8.74 -21.94 44.91
CA ASN A 145 8.96 -23.31 45.37
C ASN A 145 8.75 -24.25 44.17
N SER A 146 9.80 -24.40 43.36
CA SER A 146 9.88 -25.45 42.35
C SER A 146 10.15 -26.79 43.03
N ASP A 147 9.15 -27.36 43.70
CA ASP A 147 9.16 -28.78 44.08
C ASP A 147 8.78 -29.64 42.86
N TYR A 148 9.57 -29.52 41.79
CA TYR A 148 9.56 -30.51 40.72
C TYR A 148 10.69 -31.48 40.97
N LYS A 149 10.39 -32.60 41.66
CA LYS A 149 11.32 -33.73 41.72
C LYS A 149 11.46 -34.31 40.30
N PRO A 150 12.66 -34.29 39.69
CA PRO A 150 12.84 -34.96 38.42
C PRO A 150 12.66 -36.48 38.64
N LYS A 151 11.81 -37.11 37.83
CA LYS A 151 11.66 -38.57 37.82
C LYS A 151 13.02 -39.20 37.50
N PRO A 152 13.47 -40.24 38.23
CA PRO A 152 14.73 -40.89 37.93
C PRO A 152 14.66 -41.61 36.58
N THR A 153 15.60 -41.26 35.72
CA THR A 153 15.89 -41.89 34.44
C THR A 153 16.20 -43.37 34.68
N LYS A 154 15.41 -44.28 34.10
CA LYS A 154 15.78 -45.71 34.05
C LYS A 154 16.91 -45.85 33.03
N ASN A 155 18.12 -46.07 33.52
CA ASN A 155 19.23 -46.52 32.68
C ASN A 155 19.02 -48.01 32.36
N GLU A 156 18.69 -48.31 31.10
CA GLU A 156 18.85 -49.65 30.55
C GLU A 156 20.33 -49.88 30.29
N ASN A 157 21.03 -50.57 31.20
CA ASN A 157 22.32 -51.19 30.92
C ASN A 157 22.20 -52.70 31.09
N ASN A 158 22.60 -53.39 30.04
CA ASN A 158 22.59 -54.83 29.86
C ASN A 158 23.51 -55.54 30.86
N GLU A 159 23.01 -56.62 31.47
CA GLU A 159 23.79 -57.83 31.75
C GLU A 159 22.94 -59.07 31.41
N SER A 160 23.27 -59.68 30.27
CA SER A 160 22.90 -61.06 29.95
C SER A 160 23.88 -62.00 30.65
N LYS A 161 23.36 -63.09 31.21
CA LYS A 161 24.15 -64.30 31.52
C LYS A 161 24.68 -64.94 30.23
#